data_AF-A0A9P2ZUY4-F1
#
_entry.id   AF-A0A9P2ZUY4-F1
#
_cell.length_a   1.000
_cell.length_b   1.000
_cell.length_c   1.000
_cell.angle_alpha   90.00
_cell.angle_beta   90.00
_cell.angle_gamma   90.00
#
_symmetry.space_group_name_H-M   'P 1'
#
loop_
_entity.id
_entity.type
_entity.pdbx_description
1 polymer ?
#
loop_
_entity_poly.entity_id
_entity_poly.type
_entity_poly.pdbx_seq_one_letter_code
_entity_poly.pdbx_strand_id
1 'polypeptide(L)'
;MSRPLGRALVAISCLALVHAAYSTYEYLSTLKALGRPAGSLPTSIIVEALGALLLFLPGTTLATSPLQDVTYRGELAKRTIDESDARMGFARLSARGRALFGDVVAQPTK
;
A
#
# COMPACT_ATOMS: atom_id res chain seq x y z
N MET A 1 -4.13 12.62 0.08
CA MET A 1 -5.38 12.05 0.66
C MET A 1 -6.05 10.99 -0.24
N SER A 2 -5.46 10.61 -1.38
CA SER A 2 -6.04 9.62 -2.33
C SER A 2 -5.68 8.16 -2.06
N ARG A 3 -4.63 7.87 -1.27
CA ARG A 3 -4.19 6.50 -0.97
C ARG A 3 -5.27 5.56 -0.38
N PRO A 4 -6.07 5.96 0.64
CA PRO A 4 -7.10 5.06 1.18
C PRO A 4 -8.19 4.77 0.14
N LEU A 5 -8.54 5.75 -0.69
CA LEU A 5 -9.47 5.56 -1.81
C LEU A 5 -8.90 4.59 -2.86
N GLY A 6 -7.63 4.76 -3.26
CA GLY A 6 -6.97 3.84 -4.18
C GLY A 6 -6.94 2.40 -3.65
N ARG A 7 -6.62 2.22 -2.36
CA ARG A 7 -6.67 0.91 -1.70
C ARG A 7 -8.08 0.31 -1.68
N ALA A 8 -9.11 1.12 -1.41
CA ALA A 8 -10.50 0.67 -1.47
C ALA A 8 -10.90 0.23 -2.87
N LEU A 9 -10.54 1.01 -3.91
CA LEU A 9 -10.77 0.65 -5.31
C LEU A 9 -10.09 -0.66 -5.69
N VAL A 10 -8.83 -0.85 -5.30
CA VAL A 10 -8.10 -2.11 -5.51
C VAL A 10 -8.83 -3.27 -4.82
N ALA A 11 -9.21 -3.12 -3.55
CA ALA A 11 -9.93 -4.16 -2.82
C ALA A 11 -11.25 -4.53 -3.49
N ILE A 12 -12.06 -3.54 -3.89
CA ILE A 12 -13.33 -3.74 -4.59
C ILE A 12 -13.11 -4.42 -5.93
N SER A 13 -12.11 -3.99 -6.71
CA SER A 13 -11.80 -4.62 -8.00
C SER A 13 -11.33 -6.07 -7.87
N CYS A 14 -10.54 -6.39 -6.84
CA CYS A 14 -10.17 -7.79 -6.56
C CYS A 14 -11.38 -8.63 -6.18
N LEU A 15 -12.30 -8.11 -5.36
CA LEU A 15 -13.53 -8.80 -5.00
C LEU A 15 -14.42 -9.03 -6.22
N ALA A 16 -14.60 -8.03 -7.08
CA ALA A 16 -15.35 -8.14 -8.33
C ALA A 16 -14.72 -9.16 -9.29
N LEU A 17 -13.38 -9.19 -9.40
CA LEU A 17 -12.67 -10.17 -10.23
C LEU A 17 -12.85 -11.60 -9.70
N VAL A 18 -12.75 -11.79 -8.38
CA VAL A 18 -13.00 -13.09 -7.74
C VAL A 18 -14.46 -13.52 -7.95
N HIS A 19 -15.41 -12.59 -7.84
CA HIS A 19 -16.82 -12.86 -8.10
C HIS A 19 -17.08 -13.29 -9.56
N ALA A 20 -16.49 -12.59 -10.53
CA ALA A 20 -16.57 -12.96 -11.94
C ALA A 20 -15.90 -14.32 -12.23
N ALA A 21 -14.76 -14.61 -11.58
CA ALA A 21 -14.08 -15.89 -11.69
C ALA A 21 -14.92 -17.04 -11.13
N TYR A 22 -15.55 -16.84 -9.97
CA TYR A 22 -16.46 -17.83 -9.39
C TYR A 22 -17.70 -18.05 -10.28
N SER A 23 -18.28 -16.98 -10.82
CA SER A 23 -19.40 -17.05 -11.76
C SER A 23 -19.04 -17.81 -13.06
N THR A 24 -17.80 -17.61 -13.55
CA THR A 24 -17.27 -18.38 -14.69
C THR A 24 -17.15 -19.85 -14.35
N TYR A 25 -16.62 -20.16 -13.15
CA TYR A 25 -16.49 -21.53 -12.66
C TYR A 25 -17.86 -22.23 -12.59
N GLU A 26 -18.85 -21.61 -11.94
CA GLU A 26 -20.21 -22.16 -11.80
C GLU A 26 -20.87 -22.38 -13.17
N TYR A 27 -20.72 -21.44 -14.10
CA TYR A 27 -21.28 -21.58 -15.45
C TYR A 27 -20.67 -22.77 -16.19
N LEU A 28 -19.34 -22.89 -16.19
CA LEU A 28 -18.64 -23.96 -16.90
C LEU A 28 -18.80 -25.32 -16.21
N SER A 29 -18.84 -25.36 -14.87
CA SER A 29 -19.06 -26.59 -14.11
C SER A 29 -20.47 -27.14 -14.36
N THR A 30 -21.47 -26.26 -14.43
CA THR A 30 -22.86 -26.63 -14.75
C THR A 30 -22.99 -27.16 -16.17
N LEU A 31 -22.38 -26.50 -17.16
CA LEU A 31 -22.38 -27.00 -18.55
C LEU A 31 -21.73 -28.39 -18.64
N LYS A 32 -20.60 -28.57 -17.94
CA LYS A 32 -19.91 -29.86 -17.88
C LYS A 32 -20.78 -30.95 -17.24
N ALA A 33 -21.48 -30.64 -16.15
CA ALA A 33 -22.38 -31.58 -15.48
C ALA A 33 -23.58 -31.97 -16.37
N LEU A 34 -24.06 -31.04 -17.21
CA LEU A 34 -25.15 -31.28 -18.17
C LEU A 34 -24.68 -31.93 -19.48
N GLY A 35 -23.39 -32.24 -19.63
CA GLY A 35 -22.82 -32.78 -20.87
C GLY A 35 -22.93 -31.82 -22.07
N ARG A 36 -23.13 -30.53 -21.83
CA ARG A 36 -23.22 -29.51 -22.88
C ARG A 36 -21.84 -29.00 -23.25
N PRO A 37 -21.56 -28.73 -24.53
CA PRO A 37 -20.27 -28.15 -24.93
C PRO A 37 -20.11 -26.75 -24.35
N ALA A 38 -18.88 -26.39 -23.99
CA ALA A 38 -18.54 -25.04 -23.58
C ALA A 38 -18.68 -24.09 -24.79
N GLY A 39 -19.74 -23.27 -24.78
CA GLY A 39 -19.94 -22.19 -25.75
C GLY A 39 -19.24 -20.90 -25.34
N SER A 40 -19.70 -19.76 -25.84
CA SER A 40 -19.22 -18.47 -25.33
C SER A 40 -19.72 -18.23 -23.91
N LEU A 41 -18.94 -17.49 -23.11
CA LEU A 41 -19.39 -17.02 -21.81
C LEU A 41 -20.53 -16.01 -21.96
N PRO A 42 -21.44 -15.93 -20.97
CA PRO A 42 -22.42 -14.86 -20.87
C PRO A 42 -21.73 -13.49 -20.86
N THR A 43 -22.31 -12.55 -21.62
CA THR A 43 -21.78 -11.17 -21.72
C THR A 43 -21.72 -10.46 -20.38
N SER A 44 -22.59 -10.80 -19.44
CA SER A 44 -22.57 -10.26 -18.07
C SER A 44 -21.25 -10.56 -17.35
N ILE A 45 -20.78 -11.80 -17.39
CA ILE A 45 -19.52 -12.23 -16.75
C ILE A 45 -18.32 -11.54 -17.42
N ILE A 46 -18.35 -11.41 -18.76
CA ILE A 46 -17.30 -10.74 -19.52
C ILE A 46 -17.21 -9.26 -19.13
N VAL A 47 -18.36 -8.56 -19.08
CA VAL A 47 -18.42 -7.15 -18.69
C VAL A 47 -18.01 -6.94 -17.24
N GLU A 48 -18.37 -7.85 -16.33
CA GLU A 48 -17.96 -7.79 -14.93
C GLU A 48 -16.44 -7.95 -14.77
N ALA A 49 -15.83 -8.93 -15.45
CA ALA A 49 -14.39 -9.14 -15.42
C ALA A 49 -13.61 -7.94 -16.02
N LEU A 50 -14.10 -7.40 -17.15
CA LEU A 50 -13.51 -6.21 -17.77
C LEU A 50 -13.71 -4.96 -16.89
N GLY A 51 -14.86 -4.83 -16.25
CA GLY A 51 -15.14 -3.75 -15.29
C GLY A 51 -14.21 -3.82 -14.09
N ALA A 52 -13.97 -5.01 -13.54
CA ALA A 52 -13.03 -5.23 -12.46
C ALA A 52 -11.60 -4.82 -12.87
N LEU A 53 -11.16 -5.20 -14.08
CA LEU A 53 -9.86 -4.78 -14.61
C LEU A 53 -9.77 -3.26 -14.75
N LEU A 54 -10.79 -2.62 -15.32
CA LEU A 54 -10.83 -1.17 -15.53
C LEU A 54 -10.85 -0.38 -14.22
N LEU A 55 -11.40 -0.92 -13.13
CA LEU A 55 -11.28 -0.32 -11.79
C LEU A 55 -9.89 -0.54 -11.18
N PHE A 56 -9.30 -1.71 -11.38
CA PHE A 56 -8.02 -2.09 -10.80
C PHE A 56 -6.87 -1.19 -11.30
N LEU A 57 -6.83 -0.86 -12.60
CA LEU A 57 -5.80 -0.01 -13.19
C LEU A 57 -5.67 1.36 -12.49
N PRO A 58 -6.70 2.23 -12.47
CA PRO A 58 -6.61 3.51 -11.77
C PRO A 58 -6.48 3.33 -10.26
N GLY A 59 -7.12 2.30 -9.67
CA GLY A 59 -7.00 1.99 -8.25
C GLY A 59 -5.55 1.78 -7.79
N THR A 60 -4.77 0.99 -8.54
CA THR A 60 -3.36 0.72 -8.22
C THR A 60 -2.48 1.95 -8.38
N THR A 61 -2.71 2.77 -9.40
CA THR A 61 -1.96 4.03 -9.58
C THR A 61 -2.22 5.02 -8.43
N LEU A 62 -3.46 5.12 -7.95
CA LEU A 62 -3.84 5.99 -6.82
C LEU A 62 -3.37 5.45 -5.46
N ALA A 63 -3.23 4.13 -5.32
CA ALA A 63 -2.73 3.50 -4.11
C ALA A 63 -1.20 3.65 -3.94
N THR A 64 -0.49 3.91 -5.04
CA THR A 64 0.98 3.96 -5.08
C THR A 64 1.52 5.23 -4.42
N SER A 65 2.74 5.13 -3.89
CA SER A 65 3.46 6.28 -3.34
C SER A 65 3.91 7.26 -4.43
N PRO A 66 3.97 8.56 -4.13
CA PRO A 66 4.56 9.51 -5.07
C PRO A 66 6.03 9.15 -5.30
N LEU A 67 6.52 9.47 -6.51
CA LEU A 67 7.94 9.32 -6.83
C LEU A 67 8.77 10.18 -5.89
N GLN A 68 9.86 9.61 -5.37
CA GLN A 68 10.85 10.34 -4.61
C GLN A 68 11.92 10.90 -5.54
N ASP A 69 12.48 12.04 -5.15
CA ASP A 69 13.60 12.64 -5.86
C ASP A 69 14.86 11.77 -5.69
N VAL A 70 15.56 11.50 -6.79
CA VAL A 70 16.79 10.70 -6.81
C VAL A 70 18.05 11.57 -6.76
N THR A 71 17.90 12.89 -6.86
CA THR A 71 19.02 13.80 -6.97
C THR A 71 19.61 14.10 -5.59
N TYR A 72 20.92 13.88 -5.41
CA TYR A 72 21.61 14.14 -4.15
C TYR A 72 21.43 15.58 -3.64
N ARG A 73 21.42 16.55 -4.56
CA ARG A 73 21.13 17.96 -4.24
C ARG A 73 19.73 18.16 -3.67
N GLY A 74 18.72 17.52 -4.25
CA GLY A 74 17.32 17.64 -3.83
C GLY A 74 17.05 16.96 -2.49
N GLU A 75 17.75 15.87 -2.21
CA GLU A 75 17.75 15.25 -0.89
C GLU A 75 18.47 16.11 0.17
N LEU A 76 19.65 16.66 -0.15
CA LEU A 76 20.38 17.55 0.77
C LEU A 76 19.61 18.84 1.10
N ALA A 77 18.82 19.38 0.17
CA ALA A 77 18.02 20.57 0.40
C ALA A 77 16.94 20.39 1.48
N LYS A 78 16.56 19.14 1.80
CA LYS A 78 15.57 18.82 2.83
C LYS A 78 16.18 18.67 4.23
N ARG A 79 17.51 18.64 4.35
CA ARG A 79 18.23 18.42 5.61
C ARG A 79 18.74 19.72 6.21
N THR A 80 18.81 19.77 7.54
CA THR A 80 19.34 20.94 8.26
C THR A 80 20.82 20.75 8.62
N ILE A 81 21.51 21.86 8.91
CA ILE A 81 22.90 21.84 9.34
C ILE A 81 23.04 21.08 10.66
N ASP A 82 22.07 21.22 11.57
CA ASP A 82 22.08 20.56 12.88
C ASP A 82 22.09 19.03 12.76
N GLU A 83 21.39 18.46 11.77
CA GLU A 83 21.43 17.01 11.51
C GLU A 83 22.83 16.52 11.12
N SER A 84 23.60 17.36 10.41
CA SER A 84 24.96 17.05 9.98
C SER A 84 25.98 17.34 11.08
N ASP A 85 25.77 18.41 11.87
CA ASP A 85 26.67 18.86 12.93
C ASP A 85 26.49 18.10 14.26
N ALA A 86 25.35 17.41 14.46
CA ALA A 86 25.11 16.58 15.63
C ALA A 86 26.17 15.49 15.85
N ARG A 87 26.86 15.05 14.78
CA ARG A 87 28.03 14.15 14.80
C ARG A 87 27.92 13.06 15.85
N MET A 88 26.81 12.33 15.84
CA MET A 88 26.40 11.42 16.93
C MET A 88 27.45 10.36 17.28
N GLY A 89 28.28 9.94 16.31
CA GLY A 89 29.41 9.02 16.58
C GLY A 89 30.50 9.58 17.48
N PHE A 90 30.55 10.91 17.66
CA PHE A 90 31.47 11.62 18.56
C PHE A 90 30.74 12.34 19.69
N ALA A 91 29.45 12.05 19.91
CA ALA A 91 28.68 12.69 20.97
C ALA A 91 29.30 12.41 22.35
N ARG A 92 29.64 13.47 23.08
CA ARG A 92 30.07 13.37 24.49
C ARG A 92 28.92 13.81 25.38
N LEU A 93 28.49 12.92 26.26
CA LEU A 93 27.47 13.24 27.27
C LEU A 93 28.04 14.30 28.23
N SER A 94 27.44 15.48 28.24
CA SER A 94 27.87 16.56 29.11
C SER A 94 27.31 16.40 30.53
N ALA A 95 28.09 16.81 31.54
CA ALA A 95 27.64 16.80 32.93
C ALA A 95 26.39 17.66 33.14
N ARG A 96 26.24 18.74 32.36
CA ARG A 96 25.08 19.64 32.38
C ARG A 96 23.82 18.97 31.81
N GLY A 97 23.94 18.18 30.73
CA GLY A 97 22.83 17.40 30.21
C GLY A 97 22.31 16.39 31.24
N ARG A 98 23.22 15.74 31.98
CA ARG A 98 22.87 14.83 33.08
C ARG A 98 22.18 15.55 34.25
N ALA A 99 22.63 16.74 34.64
CA ALA A 99 22.00 17.50 35.71
C ALA A 99 20.60 18.03 35.35
N LEU A 100 20.29 18.21 34.06
CA LEU A 100 19.01 18.74 33.60
C LEU A 100 17.99 17.64 33.23
N PHE A 101 18.46 16.49 32.72
CA PHE A 101 17.59 15.43 32.19
C PHE A 101 17.81 14.05 32.83
N GLY A 102 18.74 13.92 33.78
CA GLY A 102 19.09 12.63 34.39
C GLY A 102 18.02 12.05 35.31
N ASP A 103 17.22 12.89 35.95
CA ASP A 103 16.22 12.47 36.93
C ASP A 103 14.95 11.88 36.29
N VAL A 104 14.74 12.10 34.98
CA VAL A 104 13.55 11.63 34.23
C VAL A 104 13.59 10.12 34.00
N VAL A 105 14.76 9.48 34.06
CA VAL A 105 14.92 8.02 33.82
C VAL A 105 14.95 7.21 35.12
N ALA A 106 15.09 7.84 36.28
CA ALA A 106 15.42 7.19 37.55
C ALA A 106 14.23 7.01 38.52
N GLN A 107 12.98 6.92 38.04
CA GLN A 107 11.88 6.40 38.88
C GLN A 107 11.65 4.91 38.57
N PRO A 108 12.25 3.97 39.32
CA PRO A 108 11.75 2.61 39.35
C PRO A 108 10.36 2.64 39.98
N THR A 109 9.35 2.24 39.22
CA THR A 109 8.03 1.90 39.76
C THR A 109 8.22 0.83 40.83
N LYS A 110 7.93 1.18 42.09
CA LYS A 110 7.71 0.20 43.16
C LYS A 110 6.48 -0.64 42.87
#